data_AF-A0A6G6YEB7-F1
#
_entry.id   AF-A0A6G6YEB7-F1
#
_cell.length_a   1.000
_cell.length_b   1.000
_cell.length_c   1.000
_cell.angle_alpha   90.00
_cell.angle_beta   90.00
_cell.angle_gamma   90.00
#
_symmetry.space_group_name_H-M   'P 1'
#
loop_
_entity.id
_entity.type
_entity.pdbx_description
1 polymer ?
#
loop_
_entity_poly.entity_id
_entity_poly.type
_entity_poly.pdbx_seq_one_letter_code
_entity_poly.pdbx_strand_id
1 'polypeptide(L)' 'MNRIKEVLEQKGIKQVWLAEQLGKSYNMVNSYVQNRRQPSLDILNQIAEILDLDVKELIVSNKEKQIEEYK' A
#
# COMPACT_ATOMS: atom_id res chain seq x y z
N MET A 1 1.14 5.91 -8.14
CA MET A 1 1.87 4.72 -7.60
C MET A 1 1.18 4.25 -6.33
N ASN A 2 1.50 3.07 -5.79
CA ASN A 2 0.93 2.62 -4.51
C ASN A 2 1.81 3.08 -3.32
N ARG A 3 1.19 3.15 -2.13
CA ARG A 3 1.78 3.63 -0.86
C ARG A 3 1.93 2.52 0.17
N ILE A 4 1.95 1.26 -0.26
CA ILE A 4 1.97 0.10 0.65
C ILE A 4 3.18 0.16 1.57
N LYS A 5 4.35 0.59 1.06
CA LYS A 5 5.57 0.76 1.87
C LYS A 5 5.38 1.72 3.03
N GLU A 6 4.90 2.93 2.75
CA GLU A 6 4.69 3.97 3.76
C GLU A 6 3.71 3.50 4.84
N VAL A 7 2.64 2.84 4.43
CA VAL A 7 1.59 2.34 5.34
C VAL A 7 2.13 1.24 6.25
N LEU A 8 2.94 0.31 5.71
CA LEU A 8 3.59 -0.73 6.50
C LEU A 8 4.57 -0.14 7.51
N GLU A 9 5.35 0.87 7.12
CA GLU A 9 6.27 1.58 8.01
C GLU A 9 5.53 2.33 9.11
N GLN A 10 4.44 3.04 8.78
CA GLN A 10 3.60 3.78 9.73
C GLN A 10 2.95 2.87 10.78
N LYS A 11 2.48 1.68 10.37
CA LYS A 11 1.89 0.70 11.29
C LYS A 11 2.93 -0.20 11.98
N GLY A 12 4.21 -0.12 11.60
CA GLY A 12 5.27 -0.99 12.14
C GLY A 12 5.12 -2.46 11.74
N ILE A 13 4.48 -2.74 10.60
CA ILE A 13 4.18 -4.10 10.14
C ILE A 13 5.28 -4.61 9.20
N LYS A 14 5.70 -5.85 9.40
CA LYS A 14 6.71 -6.51 8.55
C LYS A 14 6.08 -7.01 7.25
N GLN A 15 6.82 -6.90 6.14
CA GLN A 15 6.39 -7.44 4.84
C GLN A 15 6.15 -8.96 4.88
N VAL A 16 6.92 -9.70 5.69
CA VAL A 16 6.74 -11.15 5.88
C VAL A 16 5.35 -11.45 6.43
N TRP A 17 4.89 -10.67 7.41
CA TRP A 17 3.56 -10.83 7.99
C TRP A 17 2.46 -10.53 6.97
N LEU A 18 2.61 -9.45 6.18
CA LEU A 18 1.64 -9.14 5.12
C LEU A 18 1.58 -10.26 4.06
N ALA A 19 2.73 -10.86 3.73
CA ALA A 19 2.80 -11.99 2.79
C ALA A 19 2.07 -13.23 3.32
N GLU A 20 2.22 -13.54 4.61
CA GLU A 20 1.48 -14.61 5.28
C GLU A 20 -0.03 -14.35 5.24
N GLN A 21 -0.48 -13.13 5.60
CA GLN A 21 -1.91 -12.79 5.58
C GLN A 21 -2.52 -12.82 4.17
N LEU A 22 -1.77 -12.40 3.14
CA LEU A 22 -2.22 -12.46 1.75
C LEU A 22 -2.12 -13.86 1.13
N GLY A 23 -1.50 -14.83 1.82
CA GLY A 23 -1.19 -16.14 1.23
C GLY A 23 -0.30 -16.04 -0.02
N LYS A 24 0.61 -15.06 -0.06
CA LYS A 24 1.55 -14.83 -1.18
C LYS A 24 2.98 -15.02 -0.72
N SER A 25 3.87 -15.26 -1.69
CA SER A 25 5.31 -15.29 -1.40
C SER A 25 5.82 -13.90 -1.03
N TYR A 26 6.82 -13.86 -0.15
CA TYR A 26 7.50 -12.62 0.23
C TYR A 26 7.97 -11.82 -0.99
N ASN A 27 8.52 -12.49 -2.02
CA ASN A 27 9.00 -11.84 -3.23
C ASN A 27 7.89 -11.13 -4.02
N MET A 28 6.67 -11.68 -3.99
CA MET A 28 5.51 -11.04 -4.63
C MET A 28 5.11 -9.78 -3.87
N VAL A 29 4.96 -9.86 -2.55
CA VAL A 29 4.64 -8.69 -1.71
C VAL A 29 5.73 -7.62 -1.79
N ASN A 30 6.99 -8.01 -1.73
CA ASN A 30 8.12 -7.10 -1.89
C ASN A 30 8.09 -6.39 -3.27
N SER A 31 7.61 -7.06 -4.32
CA SER A 31 7.44 -6.41 -5.63
C SER A 31 6.33 -5.35 -5.63
N TYR A 32 5.27 -5.54 -4.86
CA TYR A 32 4.23 -4.52 -4.64
C TYR A 32 4.75 -3.34 -3.82
N VAL A 33 5.41 -3.63 -2.70
CA VAL A 33 5.96 -2.64 -1.76
C VAL A 33 7.01 -1.75 -2.43
N GLN A 34 7.87 -2.33 -3.27
CA GLN A 34 8.90 -1.59 -4.01
C GLN A 34 8.37 -0.98 -5.32
N ASN A 35 7.05 -1.01 -5.56
CA ASN A 35 6.40 -0.51 -6.77
C ASN A 35 6.94 -1.12 -8.10
N ARG A 36 7.72 -2.21 -8.05
CA ARG A 36 8.21 -2.93 -9.24
C ARG A 36 7.09 -3.60 -10.01
N ARG A 37 6.03 -4.01 -9.30
CA ARG A 37 4.78 -4.50 -9.87
C ARG A 37 3.63 -3.84 -9.13
N GLN A 38 2.58 -3.45 -9.84
CA GLN A 38 1.36 -3.00 -9.18
C GLN A 38 0.48 -4.20 -8.80
N PRO A 39 -0.06 -4.23 -7.58
CA PRO A 39 -1.12 -5.17 -7.22
C PRO A 39 -2.39 -4.87 -8.04
N SER A 40 -3.20 -5.90 -8.29
CA SER A 40 -4.53 -5.69 -8.85
C SER A 40 -5.44 -5.01 -7.84
N LEU A 41 -6.61 -4.52 -8.30
CA LEU A 41 -7.61 -3.91 -7.41
C LEU A 41 -8.07 -4.89 -6.32
N ASP A 42 -8.26 -6.17 -6.64
CA ASP A 42 -8.64 -7.18 -5.65
C ASP A 42 -7.57 -7.35 -4.55
N ILE A 43 -6.30 -7.35 -4.93
CA ILE A 43 -5.20 -7.46 -3.96
C ILE A 43 -5.08 -6.18 -3.14
N LEU A 44 -5.29 -5.00 -3.74
CA LEU A 44 -5.33 -3.74 -3.00
C LEU A 44 -6.45 -3.73 -1.95
N ASN A 45 -7.64 -4.20 -2.30
CA ASN A 45 -8.75 -4.33 -1.36
C ASN A 45 -8.43 -5.31 -0.23
N GLN A 46 -7.87 -6.49 -0.55
CA GLN A 46 -7.43 -7.44 0.49
C GLN A 46 -6.38 -6.83 1.43
N ILE A 47 -5.42 -6.09 0.89
CA ILE A 47 -4.41 -5.40 1.72
C ILE A 47 -5.09 -4.35 2.61
N ALA A 48 -6.06 -3.60 2.08
CA ALA A 48 -6.80 -2.59 2.83
C ALA A 48 -7.60 -3.22 3.98
N GLU A 49 -8.27 -4.35 3.72
CA GLU A 49 -8.98 -5.14 4.73
C GLU A 49 -8.04 -5.70 5.81
N ILE A 50 -6.91 -6.30 5.41
CA ILE A 50 -5.90 -6.85 6.35
C ILE A 50 -5.31 -5.76 7.24
N LEU A 51 -5.11 -4.57 6.69
CA LEU A 51 -4.50 -3.44 7.39
C LEU A 51 -5.54 -2.52 8.06
N ASP A 52 -6.83 -2.84 7.99
CA ASP A 52 -7.95 -2.06 8.52
C ASP A 52 -7.85 -0.57 8.14
N LEU A 53 -7.88 -0.31 6.83
CA LEU A 53 -7.79 1.03 6.25
C LEU A 53 -8.61 1.14 4.96
N ASP A 54 -8.84 2.36 4.50
CA ASP A 54 -9.50 2.60 3.22
C ASP A 54 -8.50 2.38 2.07
N VAL A 55 -8.92 1.65 1.03
CA VAL A 55 -8.08 1.36 -0.16
C VAL A 55 -7.48 2.63 -0.78
N LYS A 56 -8.16 3.78 -0.67
CA LYS A 56 -7.64 5.07 -1.15
C LYS A 56 -6.33 5.48 -0.46
N GLU A 57 -6.10 5.05 0.78
CA GLU A 57 -4.88 5.37 1.52
C GLU A 57 -3.66 4.63 0.96
N LEU A 58 -3.88 3.49 0.30
CA LEU A 58 -2.85 2.71 -0.40
C LEU A 58 -2.48 3.30 -1.76
N ILE A 59 -3.17 4.33 -2.26
CA ILE A 59 -2.99 4.88 -3.60
C ILE A 59 -2.48 6.33 -3.51
N VAL A 60 -1.42 6.64 -4.25
CA VAL A 60 -0.96 8.03 -4.42
C VAL A 60 -1.93 8.73 -5.37
N SER A 61 -2.49 9.86 -4.93
CA SER A 61 -3.27 10.77 -5.77
C SER A 61 -2.47 11.16 -7.02
N ASN A 62 -3.13 11.13 -8.18
CA ASN A 62 -2.54 11.62 -9.44
C ASN A 62 -2.56 13.16 -9.55
N LYS A 63 -3.26 13.84 -8.65
CA LYS A 63 -3.25 15.29 -8.54
C LYS A 63 -2.23 15.69 -7.50
N GLU A 64 -1.29 16.56 -7.89
CA GLU A 64 -0.44 17.28 -6.94
C GLU A 64 -1.36 18.06 -6.00
N LYS A 65 -1.11 17.96 -4.69
CA LYS A 65 -1.76 18.86 -3.73
C LYS A 65 -1.26 20.26 -4.07
N GLN A 66 -2.07 21.04 -4.77
CA GLN A 66 -1.85 22.49 -4.80
C GLN A 66 -1.98 22.93 -3.35
N ILE A 67 -0.86 23.27 -2.74
CA ILE A 67 -0.87 23.93 -1.44
C ILE A 67 -1.50 25.28 -1.73
N GLU A 68 -2.78 25.42 -1.41
CA GLU A 68 -3.41 26.72 -1.30
C GLU A 68 -2.75 27.41 -0.09
N GLU A 69 -1.64 28.08 -0.36
CA GLU A 69 -1.08 29.12 0.50
C GLU A 69 -2.12 30.23 0.63
N TYR A 70 -3.09 30.06 1.53
CA TYR A 70 -3.87 31.19 1.99
C TYR A 70 -3.02 31.98 3.00
N LYS A 71 -2.53 33.10 2.45
CA LYS A 71 -1.92 34.26 3.11
C LYS A 71 -2.69 34.73 4.33
#